data_AF-A0A817EX08-F1
#
_entry.id   AF-A0A817EX08-F1
#
_cell.length_a   1.000
_cell.length_b   1.000
_cell.length_c   1.000
_cell.angle_alpha   90.00
_cell.angle_beta   90.00
_cell.angle_gamma   90.00
#
_symmetry.space_group_name_H-M   'P 1'
#
loop_
_entity.id
_entity.type
_entity.pdbx_description
1 polymer ?
#
loop_
_entity_poly.entity_id
_entity_poly.type
_entity_poly.pdbx_seq_one_letter_code
_entity_poly.pdbx_strand_id
1 'polypeptide(L)'
;MPLFGRRLFHLNNNNNDENLKQDNEEIYTIEHTGEKFNQRDLYEKLKKAYDLERWTCECTWRAGLTHKEAYQSEIDIRKSLSSMVPSYFHKPIFDIIYHNVKPLEKLAEEVSIILGQSFVIGEIVQFKKKKDNTTVKGIVERIDDNDDPKKRTSERASVQAKLPSDKQMKNVKYSIRLADEDRVVNNVLPSELQRCSFIPNREKLKTFIRSYAMRLGNRADSPWIFYDNSIKDKYDMKDSIPSETIEKIKKSFTITLDEILREQDRIARKLAEEEAAAREEKNKSIEINNNSK
;
A
#
# COMPACT_ATOMS: atom_id res chain seq x y z
N MET A 1 -0.28 4.50 6.89
CA MET A 1 -0.02 5.15 8.20
C MET A 1 1.41 4.80 8.52
N PRO A 2 2.23 5.72 9.04
CA PRO A 2 3.62 5.42 9.29
C PRO A 2 3.80 4.15 10.10
N LEU A 3 4.73 3.30 9.67
CA LEU A 3 5.08 2.08 10.39
C LEU A 3 6.13 2.40 11.44
N PHE A 4 6.07 1.75 12.60
CA PHE A 4 7.19 1.77 13.53
C PHE A 4 8.12 0.58 13.19
N GLY A 5 9.23 0.89 12.52
CA GLY A 5 10.04 -0.09 11.80
C GLY A 5 9.22 -0.78 10.72
N ARG A 6 8.79 -2.01 10.96
CA ARG A 6 7.94 -2.79 10.04
C ARG A 6 6.57 -3.17 10.63
N ARG A 7 6.26 -2.65 11.81
CA ARG A 7 5.02 -2.95 12.55
C ARG A 7 4.02 -1.81 12.36
N LEU A 8 2.73 -2.16 12.30
CA LEU A 8 1.68 -1.15 12.35
C LEU A 8 1.70 -0.48 13.70
N PHE A 9 1.61 0.84 13.74
CA PHE A 9 1.40 1.54 14.99
C PHE A 9 -0.10 1.72 15.22
N HIS A 10 -0.56 1.33 16.42
CA HIS A 10 -1.89 1.66 16.88
C HIS A 10 -1.77 2.37 18.22
N LEU A 11 -2.35 3.55 18.30
CA LEU A 11 -2.57 4.20 19.57
C LEU A 11 -3.72 3.47 20.25
N ASN A 12 -3.45 2.74 21.34
CA ASN A 12 -4.49 2.12 22.16
C ASN A 12 -5.37 3.24 22.72
N ASN A 13 -6.44 3.56 22.01
CA ASN A 13 -7.26 4.69 22.34
C ASN A 13 -8.59 4.19 22.89
N ASN A 14 -8.58 3.87 24.18
CA ASN A 14 -9.83 3.80 24.94
C ASN A 14 -10.36 5.22 25.28
N ASN A 15 -9.67 6.29 24.87
CA ASN A 15 -9.98 7.68 25.25
C ASN A 15 -10.14 8.63 24.05
N ASN A 16 -10.41 8.12 22.84
CA ASN A 16 -11.00 8.95 21.78
C ASN A 16 -12.49 9.13 22.10
N ASP A 17 -12.77 9.71 23.28
CA ASP A 17 -14.10 10.12 23.62
C ASP A 17 -14.45 11.28 22.69
N GLU A 18 -15.43 11.05 21.82
CA GLU A 18 -16.18 12.09 21.10
C GLU A 18 -16.86 13.10 22.05
N ASN A 19 -16.64 12.98 23.37
CA ASN A 19 -17.04 13.88 24.44
C ASN A 19 -15.88 14.73 25.03
N LEU A 20 -14.96 15.25 24.20
CA LEU A 20 -14.02 16.33 24.60
C LEU A 20 -14.74 17.68 24.75
N LYS A 21 -15.85 17.70 25.50
CA LYS A 21 -16.59 18.88 25.93
C LYS A 21 -16.83 18.79 27.43
N GLN A 22 -15.78 18.99 28.22
CA GLN A 22 -15.94 19.55 29.55
C GLN A 22 -15.18 20.88 29.54
N ASP A 23 -15.93 21.97 29.73
CA ASP A 23 -15.41 23.32 29.79
C ASP A 23 -14.30 23.38 30.87
N ASN A 24 -13.10 23.82 30.45
CA ASN A 24 -11.87 24.06 31.23
C ASN A 24 -10.73 23.02 31.24
N GLU A 25 -10.75 21.95 30.43
CA GLU A 25 -9.56 21.08 30.30
C GLU A 25 -8.59 21.54 29.19
N GLU A 26 -7.28 21.51 29.48
CA GLU A 26 -6.21 21.85 28.52
C GLU A 26 -6.11 20.73 27.45
N ILE A 27 -6.36 21.09 26.18
CA ILE A 27 -6.30 20.14 25.05
C ILE A 27 -4.92 20.21 24.40
N TYR A 28 -4.16 19.13 24.46
CA TYR A 28 -2.89 18.96 23.77
C TYR A 28 -3.12 18.43 22.36
N THR A 29 -2.46 19.01 21.35
CA THR A 29 -2.63 18.60 19.94
C THR A 29 -1.29 18.26 19.31
N ILE A 30 -1.22 17.16 18.56
CA ILE A 30 -0.06 16.84 17.71
C ILE A 30 -0.22 17.58 16.38
N GLU A 31 0.73 18.46 16.07
CA GLU A 31 0.63 19.39 14.92
C GLU A 31 0.39 18.71 13.57
N HIS A 32 1.12 17.63 13.24
CA HIS A 32 1.05 17.02 11.92
C HIS A 32 -0.09 16.00 11.76
N THR A 33 -0.48 15.28 12.81
CA THR A 33 -1.61 14.32 12.74
C THR A 33 -2.95 14.96 13.08
N GLY A 34 -2.95 16.07 13.82
CA GLY A 34 -4.17 16.68 14.36
C GLY A 34 -4.80 15.91 15.52
N GLU A 35 -4.12 14.88 16.05
CA GLU A 35 -4.58 14.09 17.21
C GLU A 35 -4.66 14.99 18.44
N LYS A 36 -5.78 14.92 19.17
CA LYS A 36 -6.06 15.75 20.36
C LYS A 36 -6.14 14.87 21.61
N PHE A 37 -5.63 15.37 22.72
CA PHE A 37 -5.50 14.66 23.99
C PHE A 37 -5.88 15.58 25.15
N ASN A 38 -6.59 15.05 26.15
CA ASN A 38 -6.82 15.70 27.44
C ASN A 38 -5.77 15.29 28.50
N GLN A 39 -5.09 14.16 28.30
CA GLN A 39 -4.04 13.69 29.20
C GLN A 39 -2.65 14.14 28.75
N ARG A 40 -2.03 15.02 29.54
CA ARG A 40 -0.67 15.51 29.30
C ARG A 40 0.37 14.40 29.21
N ASP A 41 0.32 13.42 30.12
CA ASP A 41 1.29 12.31 30.17
C ASP A 41 1.28 11.47 28.88
N LEU A 42 0.09 11.22 28.32
CA LEU A 42 -0.05 10.46 27.09
C LEU A 42 0.47 11.26 25.89
N TYR A 43 0.17 12.56 25.84
CA TYR A 43 0.73 13.46 24.83
C TYR A 43 2.27 13.50 24.88
N GLU A 44 2.87 13.66 26.06
CA GLU A 44 4.33 13.69 26.20
C GLU A 44 5.00 12.36 25.83
N LYS A 45 4.41 11.23 26.24
CA LYS A 45 4.85 9.89 25.84
C LYS A 45 4.78 9.68 24.33
N LEU A 46 3.67 10.08 23.71
CA LEU A 46 3.46 9.95 22.27
C LEU A 46 4.45 10.82 21.50
N LYS A 47 4.65 12.06 21.94
CA LYS A 47 5.63 12.98 21.35
C LYS A 47 7.04 12.39 21.37
N LYS A 48 7.48 11.84 22.51
CA LYS A 48 8.76 11.13 22.61
C LYS A 48 8.86 9.95 21.64
N ALA A 49 7.78 9.19 21.45
CA ALA A 49 7.76 8.09 20.48
C ALA A 49 7.79 8.58 19.02
N TYR A 50 7.13 9.70 18.72
CA TYR A 50 7.10 10.30 17.38
C TYR A 50 8.44 10.93 16.98
N ASP A 51 9.21 11.42 17.94
CA ASP A 51 10.55 11.99 17.73
C ASP A 51 11.64 10.92 17.46
N LEU A 52 11.34 9.63 17.64
CA LEU A 52 12.28 8.55 17.35
C LEU A 52 12.53 8.40 15.84
N GLU A 53 13.78 8.29 15.40
CA GLU A 53 14.14 7.97 14.01
C GLU A 53 13.99 6.47 13.68
N ARG A 54 12.86 5.88 14.06
CA ARG A 54 12.55 4.45 13.81
C ARG A 54 11.31 4.26 12.95
N TRP A 55 10.68 5.36 12.50
CA TRP A 55 9.52 5.28 11.64
C TRP A 55 9.90 4.98 10.21
N THR A 56 8.97 4.35 9.50
CA THR A 56 9.11 3.98 8.10
C THR A 56 7.88 4.44 7.35
N CYS A 57 8.08 5.15 6.24
CA CYS A 57 7.01 5.48 5.32
C CYS A 57 6.55 4.19 4.63
N GLU A 58 5.31 3.78 4.83
CA GLU A 58 4.78 2.53 4.29
C GLU A 58 4.79 2.51 2.75
N CYS A 59 4.48 3.65 2.14
CA CYS A 59 4.35 3.78 0.69
C CYS A 59 5.72 3.72 -0.03
N THR A 60 6.74 4.41 0.46
CA THR A 60 8.10 4.39 -0.14
C THR A 60 9.04 3.35 0.46
N TRP A 61 8.70 2.81 1.63
CA TRP A 61 9.57 1.95 2.43
C TRP A 61 10.85 2.64 2.94
N ARG A 62 10.91 3.98 2.93
CA ARG A 62 12.02 4.73 3.53
C ARG A 62 11.94 4.62 5.06
N ALA A 63 12.95 4.02 5.67
CA ALA A 63 13.09 3.83 7.11
C ALA A 63 14.04 4.88 7.73
N GLY A 64 14.11 4.91 9.07
CA GLY A 64 14.97 5.83 9.81
C GLY A 64 14.41 7.25 9.85
N LEU A 65 13.10 7.40 9.72
CA LEU A 65 12.41 8.69 9.74
C LEU A 65 11.83 8.94 11.12
N THR A 66 11.58 10.20 11.44
CA THR A 66 10.62 10.59 12.49
C THR A 66 9.19 10.30 12.04
N HIS A 67 8.23 10.27 12.97
CA HIS A 67 6.82 10.07 12.60
C HIS A 67 6.34 11.18 11.66
N LYS A 68 6.73 12.44 11.93
CA LYS A 68 6.32 13.60 11.13
C LYS A 68 6.79 13.48 9.68
N GLU A 69 8.04 13.09 9.46
CA GLU A 69 8.61 12.91 8.12
C GLU A 69 7.96 11.74 7.38
N ALA A 70 7.78 10.60 8.05
CA ALA A 70 7.11 9.45 7.45
C ALA A 70 5.66 9.79 7.07
N TYR A 71 4.94 10.48 7.95
CA TYR A 71 3.57 10.94 7.74
C TYR A 71 3.47 11.90 6.55
N GLN A 72 4.34 12.91 6.48
CA GLN A 72 4.38 13.84 5.37
C GLN A 72 4.68 13.12 4.05
N SER A 73 5.65 12.20 4.06
CA SER A 73 5.97 11.38 2.89
C SER A 73 4.76 10.59 2.39
N GLU A 74 3.95 10.01 3.29
CA GLU A 74 2.72 9.33 2.89
C GLU A 74 1.70 10.27 2.24
N ILE A 75 1.51 11.48 2.80
CA ILE A 75 0.61 12.48 2.23
C ILE A 75 1.05 12.87 0.81
N ASP A 76 2.34 13.13 0.61
CA ASP A 76 2.87 13.57 -0.68
C ASP A 76 2.73 12.47 -1.74
N ILE A 77 2.92 11.22 -1.35
CA ILE A 77 2.68 10.08 -2.24
C ILE A 77 1.20 9.97 -2.56
N ARG A 78 0.31 10.04 -1.56
CA ARG A 78 -1.15 9.95 -1.80
C ARG A 78 -1.65 11.04 -2.75
N LYS A 79 -1.12 12.26 -2.65
CA LYS A 79 -1.42 13.37 -3.58
C LYS A 79 -0.94 13.10 -5.01
N SER A 80 0.15 12.36 -5.17
CA SER A 80 0.74 12.04 -6.47
C SER A 80 0.31 10.68 -7.05
N LEU A 81 -0.46 9.87 -6.32
CA LEU A 81 -0.90 8.55 -6.81
C LEU A 81 -1.65 8.63 -8.14
N SER A 82 -2.57 9.58 -8.29
CA SER A 82 -3.37 9.74 -9.52
C SER A 82 -2.52 10.05 -10.75
N SER A 83 -1.35 10.68 -10.58
CA SER A 83 -0.42 10.93 -11.68
C SER A 83 0.52 9.75 -11.92
N MET A 84 0.79 8.93 -10.90
CA MET A 84 1.56 7.70 -11.04
C MET A 84 0.78 6.58 -11.72
N VAL A 85 -0.49 6.42 -11.34
CA VAL A 85 -1.39 5.36 -11.81
C VAL A 85 -2.75 5.98 -12.14
N PRO A 86 -3.13 6.05 -13.42
CA PRO A 86 -4.45 6.51 -13.83
C PRO A 86 -5.60 5.69 -13.23
N SER A 87 -6.73 6.35 -12.97
CA SER A 87 -7.90 5.75 -12.29
C SER A 87 -8.52 4.56 -13.02
N TYR A 88 -8.47 4.53 -14.35
CA TYR A 88 -8.95 3.39 -15.14
C TYR A 88 -8.16 2.10 -14.88
N PHE A 89 -6.92 2.18 -14.36
CA PHE A 89 -6.17 1.01 -13.92
C PHE A 89 -6.49 0.55 -12.50
N HIS A 90 -7.20 1.35 -11.68
CA HIS A 90 -7.40 1.01 -10.28
C HIS A 90 -8.13 -0.31 -10.10
N LYS A 91 -9.28 -0.49 -10.76
CA LYS A 91 -10.07 -1.73 -10.65
C LYS A 91 -9.27 -2.99 -11.02
N PRO A 92 -8.66 -3.10 -12.22
CA PRO A 92 -7.92 -4.31 -12.58
C PRO A 92 -6.72 -4.54 -11.66
N ILE A 93 -6.05 -3.48 -11.18
CA ILE A 93 -4.98 -3.61 -10.19
C ILE A 93 -5.52 -4.18 -8.87
N PHE A 94 -6.63 -3.64 -8.36
CA PHE A 94 -7.22 -4.09 -7.11
C PHE A 94 -7.71 -5.54 -7.19
N ASP A 95 -8.34 -5.94 -8.31
CA ASP A 95 -8.77 -7.33 -8.54
C ASP A 95 -7.58 -8.31 -8.49
N ILE A 96 -6.39 -7.91 -8.93
CA ILE A 96 -5.16 -8.74 -8.87
C ILE A 96 -4.56 -8.76 -7.47
N ILE A 97 -4.57 -7.63 -6.75
CA ILE A 97 -3.98 -7.50 -5.41
C ILE A 97 -4.79 -8.28 -4.39
N TYR A 98 -6.11 -8.17 -4.43
CA TYR A 98 -6.94 -8.59 -3.31
C TYR A 98 -6.87 -10.11 -3.07
N HIS A 99 -6.54 -10.50 -1.83
CA HIS A 99 -6.25 -11.87 -1.41
C HIS A 99 -5.08 -12.56 -2.12
N ASN A 100 -4.29 -11.84 -2.92
CA ASN A 100 -3.09 -12.41 -3.52
C ASN A 100 -2.06 -12.71 -2.42
N VAL A 101 -1.29 -13.78 -2.56
CA VAL A 101 -0.27 -14.19 -1.57
C VAL A 101 1.15 -13.90 -2.05
N LYS A 102 1.33 -13.54 -3.32
CA LYS A 102 2.63 -13.30 -3.93
C LYS A 102 3.34 -12.14 -3.22
N PRO A 103 4.67 -12.20 -3.04
CA PRO A 103 5.45 -11.07 -2.56
C PRO A 103 5.28 -9.86 -3.49
N LEU A 104 5.46 -8.66 -2.93
CA LEU A 104 5.22 -7.39 -3.63
C LEU A 104 5.92 -7.31 -5.00
N GLU A 105 7.17 -7.79 -5.10
CA GLU A 105 7.93 -7.73 -6.36
C GLU A 105 7.25 -8.54 -7.47
N LYS A 106 6.80 -9.75 -7.13
CA LYS A 106 6.12 -10.66 -8.06
C LYS A 106 4.70 -10.20 -8.37
N LEU A 107 4.02 -9.61 -7.40
CA LEU A 107 2.71 -9.02 -7.60
C LEU A 107 2.77 -7.83 -8.54
N ALA A 108 3.73 -6.92 -8.36
CA ALA A 108 3.91 -5.77 -9.24
C ALA A 108 4.34 -6.17 -10.66
N GLU A 109 5.17 -7.21 -10.80
CA GLU A 109 5.53 -7.81 -12.09
C GLU A 109 4.28 -8.36 -12.81
N GLU A 110 3.45 -9.13 -12.12
CA GLU A 110 2.20 -9.67 -12.66
C GLU A 110 1.23 -8.57 -13.11
N VAL A 111 1.01 -7.56 -12.27
CA VAL A 111 0.19 -6.40 -12.62
C VAL A 111 0.73 -5.71 -13.87
N SER A 112 2.04 -5.48 -13.95
CA SER A 112 2.67 -4.84 -15.11
C SER A 112 2.46 -5.63 -16.40
N ILE A 113 2.55 -6.97 -16.34
CA ILE A 113 2.33 -7.84 -17.49
C ILE A 113 0.88 -7.75 -17.96
N ILE A 114 -0.08 -7.90 -17.03
CA ILE A 114 -1.51 -7.89 -17.37
C ILE A 114 -1.93 -6.54 -17.99
N LEU A 115 -1.49 -5.43 -17.40
CA LEU A 115 -1.75 -4.09 -17.96
C LEU A 115 -1.05 -3.91 -19.31
N GLY A 116 0.14 -4.48 -19.51
CA GLY A 116 0.86 -4.43 -20.78
C GLY A 116 0.16 -5.18 -21.92
N GLN A 117 -0.57 -6.26 -21.60
CA GLN A 117 -1.14 -7.19 -22.58
C GLN A 117 -2.63 -6.96 -22.87
N SER A 118 -3.33 -6.15 -22.07
CA SER A 118 -4.76 -5.85 -22.25
C SER A 118 -5.04 -4.35 -22.18
N PHE A 119 -6.14 -3.94 -22.80
CA PHE A 119 -6.71 -2.61 -22.61
C PHE A 119 -7.80 -2.65 -21.54
N VAL A 120 -7.97 -1.56 -20.81
CA VAL A 120 -8.94 -1.48 -19.71
C VAL A 120 -10.04 -0.48 -20.01
N ILE A 121 -11.22 -0.67 -19.42
CA ILE A 121 -12.36 0.25 -19.58
C ILE A 121 -11.96 1.65 -19.09
N GLY A 122 -12.30 2.67 -19.87
CA GLY A 122 -11.93 4.07 -19.63
C GLY A 122 -10.53 4.45 -20.12
N GLU A 123 -9.74 3.50 -20.63
CA GLU A 123 -8.42 3.78 -21.19
C GLU A 123 -8.53 4.54 -22.51
N ILE A 124 -7.67 5.54 -22.69
CA ILE A 124 -7.57 6.32 -23.93
C ILE A 124 -6.65 5.62 -24.91
N VAL A 125 -7.19 5.30 -26.09
CA VAL A 125 -6.51 4.57 -27.15
C VAL A 125 -6.59 5.32 -28.47
N GLN A 126 -5.65 5.04 -29.35
CA GLN A 126 -5.69 5.42 -30.76
C GLN A 126 -6.18 4.24 -31.57
N PHE A 127 -7.20 4.46 -32.38
CA PHE A 127 -7.78 3.48 -33.27
C PHE A 127 -7.50 3.89 -34.71
N LYS A 128 -6.95 2.95 -35.49
CA LYS A 128 -6.65 3.18 -36.91
C LYS A 128 -7.83 2.75 -37.77
N LYS A 129 -8.54 3.72 -38.37
CA LYS A 129 -9.67 3.45 -39.27
C LYS A 129 -9.17 2.74 -40.54
N LYS A 130 -9.71 1.55 -40.84
CA LYS A 130 -9.33 0.76 -42.04
C LYS A 130 -9.65 1.46 -43.35
N LYS A 131 -10.72 2.25 -43.41
CA LYS A 131 -11.20 2.88 -44.64
C LYS A 131 -10.27 4.00 -45.14
N ASP A 132 -9.82 4.86 -44.23
CA ASP A 132 -9.12 6.10 -44.60
C ASP A 132 -7.68 6.17 -44.05
N ASN A 133 -7.20 5.10 -43.40
CA ASN A 133 -5.89 5.01 -42.74
C ASN A 133 -5.64 6.12 -41.69
N THR A 134 -6.69 6.83 -41.27
CA THR A 134 -6.66 7.89 -40.28
C THR A 134 -6.68 7.29 -38.86
N THR A 135 -5.88 7.89 -37.98
CA THR A 135 -5.81 7.49 -36.57
C THR A 135 -6.66 8.45 -35.75
N VAL A 136 -7.64 7.92 -35.03
CA VAL A 136 -8.57 8.70 -34.21
C VAL A 136 -8.42 8.29 -32.75
N LYS A 137 -8.53 9.24 -31.83
CA LYS A 137 -8.54 8.95 -30.39
C LYS A 137 -9.92 8.46 -29.96
N GLY A 138 -9.93 7.48 -29.07
CA GLY A 138 -11.15 6.98 -28.45
C GLY A 138 -10.91 6.48 -27.04
N ILE A 139 -12.00 6.12 -26.38
CA ILE A 139 -12.02 5.58 -25.03
C ILE A 139 -12.58 4.16 -25.10
N VAL A 140 -11.93 3.21 -24.43
CA VAL A 140 -12.44 1.85 -24.29
C VAL A 140 -13.71 1.89 -23.44
N GLU A 141 -14.85 1.59 -24.04
CA GLU A 141 -16.14 1.66 -23.37
C GLU A 141 -16.57 0.29 -22.83
N ARG A 142 -16.35 -0.77 -23.61
CA ARG A 142 -16.65 -2.16 -23.20
C ARG A 142 -15.58 -3.12 -23.67
N ILE A 143 -15.47 -4.21 -22.94
CA ILE A 143 -14.65 -5.37 -23.27
C ILE A 143 -15.63 -6.52 -23.47
N ASP A 144 -15.70 -7.02 -24.69
CA ASP A 144 -16.54 -8.16 -25.05
C ASP A 144 -15.70 -9.42 -24.85
N ASP A 145 -15.93 -10.12 -23.75
CA ASP A 145 -15.35 -11.44 -23.53
C ASP A 145 -15.85 -12.38 -24.63
N ASN A 146 -14.96 -13.19 -25.22
CA ASN A 146 -15.41 -14.25 -26.12
C ASN A 146 -16.35 -15.18 -25.35
N ASP A 147 -17.57 -15.34 -25.88
CA ASP A 147 -18.53 -16.36 -25.48
C ASP A 147 -17.88 -17.75 -25.57
N ASP A 148 -17.42 -18.26 -24.43
CA ASP A 148 -17.45 -19.69 -24.14
C ASP A 148 -18.00 -19.88 -22.70
N PRO A 149 -19.32 -19.71 -22.50
CA PRO A 149 -19.96 -19.80 -21.18
C PRO A 149 -19.96 -21.21 -20.57
N LYS A 150 -19.39 -22.24 -21.24
CA LYS A 150 -19.48 -23.65 -20.82
C LYS A 150 -18.28 -24.20 -20.03
N LYS A 151 -17.32 -23.38 -19.58
CA LYS A 151 -16.15 -23.89 -18.81
C LYS A 151 -15.91 -23.24 -17.44
N ARG A 152 -16.89 -22.52 -16.90
CA ARG A 152 -16.84 -21.99 -15.51
C ARG A 152 -17.64 -22.80 -14.49
N THR A 153 -18.19 -23.95 -14.90
CA THR A 153 -18.78 -24.93 -13.97
C THR A 153 -17.77 -26.05 -13.69
N SER A 154 -17.51 -26.26 -12.40
CA SER A 154 -16.57 -27.21 -11.78
C SER A 154 -15.07 -26.81 -11.89
N GLU A 155 -14.55 -26.16 -10.85
CA GLU A 155 -13.62 -26.82 -9.92
C GLU A 155 -13.24 -25.86 -8.77
N ARG A 156 -13.49 -26.34 -7.57
CA ARG A 156 -13.13 -25.73 -6.29
C ARG A 156 -11.65 -26.03 -6.02
N ALA A 157 -10.70 -25.20 -6.47
CA ALA A 157 -9.32 -25.16 -5.95
C ALA A 157 -8.50 -23.99 -6.53
N SER A 158 -7.84 -23.24 -5.64
CA SER A 158 -6.90 -22.11 -5.86
C SER A 158 -7.50 -20.74 -6.24
N VAL A 159 -7.45 -19.80 -5.27
CA VAL A 159 -7.78 -18.36 -5.40
C VAL A 159 -6.69 -17.60 -6.19
N GLN A 160 -5.90 -18.29 -7.01
CA GLN A 160 -4.90 -17.68 -7.86
C GLN A 160 -5.49 -17.60 -9.27
N ALA A 161 -5.92 -16.40 -9.67
CA ALA A 161 -6.24 -16.14 -11.07
C ALA A 161 -5.00 -16.51 -11.91
N LYS A 162 -5.08 -17.61 -12.67
CA LYS A 162 -4.05 -17.92 -13.68
C LYS A 162 -4.01 -16.74 -14.64
N LEU A 163 -2.82 -16.23 -14.96
CA LEU A 163 -2.68 -15.20 -15.98
C LEU A 163 -3.43 -15.65 -17.24
N PRO A 164 -4.25 -14.79 -17.85
CA PRO A 164 -4.83 -15.09 -19.14
C PRO A 164 -3.70 -15.44 -20.12
N SER A 165 -3.89 -16.49 -20.91
CA SER A 165 -2.90 -16.86 -21.93
C SER A 165 -2.81 -15.75 -22.97
N ASP A 166 -1.61 -15.50 -23.52
CA ASP A 166 -1.39 -14.58 -24.65
C ASP A 166 -2.38 -14.79 -25.80
N LYS A 167 -2.81 -16.04 -26.04
CA LYS A 167 -3.82 -16.36 -27.08
C LYS A 167 -5.22 -15.86 -26.71
N GLN A 168 -5.58 -15.91 -25.44
CA GLN A 168 -6.88 -15.42 -24.95
C GLN A 168 -6.94 -13.89 -25.07
N MET A 169 -5.87 -13.19 -24.69
CA MET A 169 -5.83 -11.72 -24.70
C MET A 169 -5.83 -11.13 -26.12
N LYS A 170 -5.23 -11.82 -27.10
CA LYS A 170 -5.21 -11.40 -28.50
C LYS A 170 -6.58 -11.43 -29.20
N ASN A 171 -7.50 -12.25 -28.69
CA ASN A 171 -8.83 -12.44 -29.29
C ASN A 171 -9.93 -11.66 -28.57
N VAL A 172 -9.60 -10.92 -27.51
CA VAL A 172 -10.54 -10.05 -26.80
C VAL A 172 -11.01 -8.95 -27.74
N LYS A 173 -12.31 -8.68 -27.74
CA LYS A 173 -12.90 -7.63 -28.58
C LYS A 173 -13.24 -6.43 -27.72
N TYR A 174 -13.03 -5.24 -28.28
CA TYR A 174 -13.25 -3.99 -27.57
C TYR A 174 -14.29 -3.15 -28.30
N SER A 175 -15.11 -2.45 -27.52
CA SER A 175 -15.98 -1.38 -28.00
C SER A 175 -15.34 -0.03 -27.67
N ILE A 176 -15.08 0.79 -28.69
CA ILE A 176 -14.35 2.06 -28.56
C ILE A 176 -15.27 3.22 -28.88
N ARG A 177 -15.43 4.16 -27.95
CA ARG A 177 -16.11 5.43 -28.19
C ARG A 177 -15.14 6.45 -28.78
N LEU A 178 -15.39 6.89 -30.01
CA LEU A 178 -14.54 7.88 -30.69
C LEU A 178 -14.77 9.27 -30.10
N ALA A 179 -13.68 10.02 -29.87
CA ALA A 179 -13.76 11.37 -29.32
C ALA A 179 -14.38 12.38 -30.29
N ASP A 180 -14.15 12.20 -31.60
CA ASP A 180 -14.51 13.19 -32.62
C ASP A 180 -15.99 13.11 -33.07
N GLU A 181 -16.63 11.96 -32.90
CA GLU A 181 -17.91 11.65 -33.55
C GLU A 181 -18.98 11.08 -32.62
N ASP A 182 -18.73 10.99 -31.31
CA ASP A 182 -19.56 10.30 -30.28
C ASP A 182 -20.18 8.97 -30.77
N ARG A 183 -19.43 8.28 -31.62
CA ARG A 183 -19.78 6.99 -32.23
C ARG A 183 -19.00 5.88 -31.55
N VAL A 184 -19.67 4.76 -31.29
CA VAL A 184 -19.07 3.56 -30.71
C VAL A 184 -18.75 2.56 -31.81
N VAL A 185 -17.47 2.17 -31.93
CA VAL A 185 -16.99 1.13 -32.83
C VAL A 185 -16.85 -0.17 -32.02
N ASN A 186 -17.67 -1.16 -32.33
CA ASN A 186 -17.66 -2.45 -31.64
C ASN A 186 -16.71 -3.45 -32.32
N ASN A 187 -16.38 -4.55 -31.63
CA ASN A 187 -15.59 -5.66 -32.16
C ASN A 187 -14.17 -5.32 -32.64
N VAL A 188 -13.53 -4.33 -32.01
CA VAL A 188 -12.16 -3.91 -32.32
C VAL A 188 -11.16 -4.87 -31.69
N LEU A 189 -10.16 -5.31 -32.45
CA LEU A 189 -9.10 -6.19 -31.95
C LEU A 189 -7.96 -5.40 -31.30
N PRO A 190 -7.19 -5.99 -30.36
CA PRO A 190 -6.08 -5.30 -29.72
C PRO A 190 -5.00 -4.87 -30.72
N SER A 191 -4.83 -5.59 -31.84
CA SER A 191 -3.88 -5.25 -32.91
C SER A 191 -4.25 -3.96 -33.67
N GLU A 192 -5.51 -3.51 -33.57
CA GLU A 192 -6.02 -2.30 -34.21
C GLU A 192 -5.94 -1.08 -33.29
N LEU A 193 -5.53 -1.30 -32.04
CA LEU A 193 -5.42 -0.30 -30.99
C LEU A 193 -3.97 0.02 -30.70
N GLN A 194 -3.71 1.29 -30.45
CA GLN A 194 -2.45 1.77 -29.92
C GLN A 194 -2.72 2.55 -28.64
N ARG A 195 -1.93 2.28 -27.61
CA ARG A 195 -2.10 2.91 -26.30
C ARG A 195 -1.63 4.37 -26.33
N CYS A 196 -2.40 5.30 -25.76
CA CYS A 196 -1.98 6.70 -25.64
C CYS A 196 -1.11 6.97 -24.39
N SER A 197 -1.30 6.20 -23.31
CA SER A 197 -0.65 6.41 -22.02
C SER A 197 0.44 5.38 -21.75
N PHE A 198 1.42 5.75 -20.93
CA PHE A 198 2.44 4.77 -20.53
C PHE A 198 1.89 3.83 -19.45
N ILE A 199 2.27 2.55 -19.50
CA ILE A 199 1.98 1.61 -18.40
C ILE A 199 2.83 1.97 -17.19
N PRO A 200 2.25 2.19 -16.00
CA PRO A 200 3.03 2.52 -14.82
C PRO A 200 4.17 1.53 -14.61
N ASN A 201 5.39 2.05 -14.42
CA ASN A 201 6.55 1.18 -14.20
C ASN A 201 6.42 0.40 -12.88
N ARG A 202 7.25 -0.62 -12.71
CA ARG A 202 7.18 -1.53 -11.56
C ARG A 202 7.31 -0.81 -10.21
N GLU A 203 8.11 0.25 -10.10
CA GLU A 203 8.25 1.02 -8.85
C GLU A 203 7.01 1.86 -8.53
N LYS A 204 6.37 2.46 -9.56
CA LYS A 204 5.08 3.14 -9.41
C LYS A 204 3.99 2.17 -8.97
N LEU A 205 3.95 0.97 -9.57
CA LEU A 205 3.01 -0.08 -9.16
C LEU A 205 3.27 -0.55 -7.73
N LYS A 206 4.52 -0.74 -7.33
CA LYS A 206 4.86 -1.10 -5.94
C LYS A 206 4.42 -0.03 -4.94
N THR A 207 4.69 1.23 -5.25
CA THR A 207 4.24 2.37 -4.44
C THR A 207 2.70 2.42 -4.36
N PHE A 208 2.02 2.21 -5.49
CA PHE A 208 0.56 2.16 -5.56
C PHE A 208 -0.02 1.03 -4.71
N ILE A 209 0.51 -0.20 -4.84
CA ILE A 209 0.07 -1.35 -4.04
C ILE A 209 0.20 -1.04 -2.54
N ARG A 210 1.38 -0.56 -2.10
CA ARG A 210 1.62 -0.23 -0.68
C ARG A 210 0.77 0.91 -0.15
N SER A 211 0.26 1.78 -1.02
CA SER A 211 -0.59 2.90 -0.60
C SER A 211 -2.03 2.51 -0.27
N TYR A 212 -2.51 1.40 -0.83
CA TYR A 212 -3.89 0.92 -0.65
C TYR A 212 -3.97 -0.40 0.09
N ALA A 213 -2.93 -1.23 0.02
CA ALA A 213 -2.94 -2.59 0.53
C ALA A 213 -1.71 -2.92 1.40
N MET A 214 -1.96 -3.77 2.38
CA MET A 214 -0.98 -4.36 3.28
C MET A 214 -0.99 -5.88 3.19
N ARG A 215 0.15 -6.49 3.52
CA ARG A 215 0.26 -7.95 3.63
C ARG A 215 -0.04 -8.41 5.05
N LEU A 216 -0.94 -9.38 5.21
CA LEU A 216 -1.34 -9.95 6.50
C LEU A 216 -0.29 -10.92 7.05
N GLY A 217 0.80 -10.36 7.58
CA GLY A 217 1.87 -11.09 8.25
C GLY A 217 3.08 -11.38 7.36
N ASN A 218 4.03 -12.12 7.94
CA ASN A 218 5.35 -12.37 7.35
C ASN A 218 5.48 -13.74 6.69
N ARG A 219 4.39 -14.52 6.62
CA ARG A 219 4.43 -15.85 6.03
C ARG A 219 4.38 -15.76 4.50
N ALA A 220 4.86 -16.80 3.83
CA ALA A 220 4.83 -16.87 2.37
C ALA A 220 3.40 -16.89 1.81
N ASP A 221 2.45 -17.43 2.57
CA ASP A 221 1.02 -17.53 2.26
C ASP A 221 0.19 -16.32 2.74
N SER A 222 0.83 -15.30 3.32
CA SER A 222 0.14 -14.12 3.82
C SER A 222 -0.52 -13.31 2.70
N PRO A 223 -1.86 -13.12 2.72
CA PRO A 223 -2.59 -12.44 1.67
C PRO A 223 -2.46 -10.91 1.77
N TRP A 224 -2.63 -10.22 0.64
CA TRP A 224 -2.80 -8.77 0.57
C TRP A 224 -4.26 -8.37 0.83
N ILE A 225 -4.44 -7.36 1.68
CA ILE A 225 -5.74 -6.78 2.02
C ILE A 225 -5.68 -5.26 1.91
N PHE A 226 -6.82 -4.61 1.72
CA PHE A 226 -6.87 -3.14 1.75
C PHE A 226 -6.85 -2.59 3.18
N TYR A 227 -6.29 -1.39 3.36
CA TYR A 227 -6.41 -0.65 4.61
C TYR A 227 -7.85 -0.21 4.85
N ASP A 228 -8.46 0.33 3.80
CA ASP A 228 -9.80 0.89 3.80
C ASP A 228 -10.79 -0.08 3.14
N ASN A 229 -11.82 -0.46 3.89
CA ASN A 229 -12.88 -1.32 3.39
C ASN A 229 -13.76 -0.62 2.34
N SER A 230 -13.78 0.73 2.31
CA SER A 230 -14.56 1.49 1.31
C SER A 230 -14.13 1.19 -0.13
N ILE A 231 -12.89 0.75 -0.34
CA ILE A 231 -12.36 0.33 -1.64
C ILE A 231 -13.12 -0.91 -2.13
N LYS A 232 -13.45 -1.83 -1.23
CA LYS A 232 -14.19 -3.04 -1.58
C LYS A 232 -15.58 -2.69 -2.10
N ASP A 233 -16.27 -1.78 -1.40
CA ASP A 233 -17.60 -1.31 -1.79
C ASP A 233 -17.55 -0.55 -3.12
N LYS A 234 -16.55 0.33 -3.28
CA LYS A 234 -16.36 1.14 -4.49
C LYS A 234 -16.12 0.30 -5.75
N TYR A 235 -15.48 -0.85 -5.62
CA TYR A 235 -15.10 -1.70 -6.76
C TYR A 235 -15.83 -3.06 -6.79
N ASP A 236 -16.86 -3.24 -5.97
CA ASP A 236 -17.67 -4.47 -5.86
C ASP A 236 -16.82 -5.75 -5.64
N MET A 237 -15.95 -5.71 -4.64
CA MET A 237 -14.99 -6.78 -4.35
C MET A 237 -15.57 -7.79 -3.34
N LYS A 238 -15.36 -9.09 -3.59
CA LYS A 238 -15.87 -10.16 -2.72
C LYS A 238 -14.86 -10.58 -1.66
N ASP A 239 -15.32 -10.60 -0.41
CA ASP A 239 -14.52 -11.11 0.71
C ASP A 239 -14.53 -12.64 0.74
N SER A 240 -13.32 -13.22 0.82
CA SER A 240 -13.12 -14.67 0.99
C SER A 240 -12.60 -15.00 2.38
N ILE A 241 -12.07 -14.03 3.12
CA ILE A 241 -11.45 -14.21 4.42
C ILE A 241 -12.36 -13.58 5.48
N PRO A 242 -12.70 -14.30 6.57
CA PRO A 242 -13.49 -13.74 7.66
C PRO A 242 -12.80 -12.54 8.32
N SER A 243 -13.56 -11.48 8.59
CA SER A 243 -13.05 -10.25 9.22
C SER A 243 -12.33 -10.49 10.55
N GLU A 244 -12.81 -11.45 11.35
CA GLU A 244 -12.20 -11.79 12.63
C GLU A 244 -10.77 -12.35 12.47
N THR A 245 -10.52 -13.11 11.40
CA THR A 245 -9.18 -13.62 11.07
C THR A 245 -8.25 -12.47 10.70
N ILE A 246 -8.76 -11.52 9.90
CA ILE A 246 -8.01 -10.32 9.49
C ILE A 246 -7.60 -9.50 10.72
N GLU A 247 -8.53 -9.27 11.65
CA GLU A 247 -8.27 -8.51 12.88
C GLU A 247 -7.27 -9.19 13.80
N LYS A 248 -7.39 -10.51 13.99
CA LYS A 248 -6.44 -11.29 14.79
C LYS A 248 -5.01 -11.16 14.25
N ILE A 249 -4.84 -11.27 12.93
CA ILE A 249 -3.53 -11.12 12.30
C ILE A 249 -3.06 -9.66 12.41
N LYS A 250 -3.92 -8.65 12.14
CA LYS A 250 -3.59 -7.22 12.34
C LYS A 250 -3.04 -6.97 13.74
N LYS A 251 -3.69 -7.48 14.77
CA LYS A 251 -3.24 -7.36 16.17
C LYS A 251 -1.85 -7.96 16.38
N SER A 252 -1.51 -9.08 15.74
CA SER A 252 -0.22 -9.76 15.97
C SER A 252 1.02 -9.01 15.45
N PHE A 253 0.85 -8.08 14.51
CA PHE A 253 1.97 -7.26 13.99
C PHE A 253 1.78 -5.75 14.23
N THR A 254 0.81 -5.41 15.08
CA THR A 254 0.63 -4.06 15.59
C THR A 254 1.54 -3.87 16.81
N ILE A 255 2.09 -2.67 16.96
CA ILE A 255 2.83 -2.22 18.14
C ILE A 255 2.09 -1.06 18.79
N THR A 256 2.04 -1.11 20.11
CA THR A 256 1.43 -0.09 20.96
C THR A 256 2.46 0.92 21.45
N LEU A 257 1.99 2.08 21.93
CA LEU A 257 2.85 3.10 22.52
C LEU A 257 3.65 2.56 23.71
N ASP A 258 3.02 1.79 24.61
CA ASP A 258 3.70 1.22 25.78
C ASP A 258 4.80 0.24 25.39
N GLU A 259 4.60 -0.55 24.33
CA GLU A 259 5.64 -1.44 23.80
C GLU A 259 6.81 -0.66 23.22
N ILE A 260 6.54 0.44 22.49
CA ILE A 260 7.60 1.33 21.99
C ILE A 260 8.44 1.86 23.15
N LEU A 261 7.80 2.39 24.19
CA LEU A 261 8.50 2.98 25.33
C LEU A 261 9.31 1.92 26.09
N ARG A 262 8.74 0.73 26.32
CA ARG A 262 9.46 -0.39 26.96
C ARG A 262 10.67 -0.84 26.13
N GLU A 263 10.57 -0.85 24.81
CA GLU A 263 11.72 -1.12 23.93
C GLU A 263 12.80 -0.05 24.07
N GLN A 264 12.43 1.22 24.15
CA GLN A 264 13.37 2.32 24.36
C GLN A 264 14.09 2.21 25.72
N ASP A 265 13.35 1.95 26.80
CA ASP A 265 13.95 1.78 28.13
C ASP A 265 14.91 0.59 28.20
N ARG A 266 14.64 -0.46 27.43
CA ARG A 266 15.56 -1.61 27.31
C ARG A 266 16.83 -1.25 26.54
N ILE A 267 16.70 -0.50 25.46
CA ILE A 267 17.85 -0.03 24.66
C ILE A 267 18.71 0.92 25.49
N ALA A 268 18.10 1.88 26.18
CA ALA A 268 18.80 2.84 27.04
C ALA A 268 19.58 2.15 28.17
N ARG A 269 18.98 1.15 28.81
CA ARG A 269 19.67 0.34 29.84
C ARG A 269 20.89 -0.39 29.30
N LYS A 270 20.76 -1.04 28.13
CA LYS A 270 21.90 -1.72 27.50
C LYS A 270 23.03 -0.76 27.14
N LEU A 271 22.70 0.40 26.57
CA LEU A 271 23.71 1.43 26.25
C LEU A 271 24.42 1.92 27.52
N ALA A 272 23.70 2.13 28.62
CA ALA A 272 24.29 2.53 29.89
C ALA A 272 25.22 1.44 30.48
N GLU A 273 24.84 0.16 30.37
CA GLU A 273 25.67 -0.97 30.78
C GLU A 273 26.95 -1.08 29.93
N GLU A 274 26.84 -0.91 28.61
CA GLU A 274 27.99 -0.91 27.68
C GLU A 274 28.94 0.28 27.95
N GLU A 275 28.40 1.48 28.19
CA GLU A 275 29.20 2.65 28.55
C GLU A 275 29.91 2.48 29.91
N ALA A 276 29.25 1.85 30.90
CA ALA A 276 29.85 1.55 32.18
C ALA A 276 31.01 0.55 32.03
N ALA A 277 30.81 -0.53 31.27
CA ALA A 277 31.85 -1.51 30.99
C ALA A 277 33.06 -0.88 30.26
N ALA A 278 32.83 -0.04 29.25
CA ALA A 278 33.89 0.65 28.53
C ALA A 278 34.68 1.62 29.43
N ARG A 279 34.02 2.28 30.40
CA ARG A 279 34.71 3.13 31.39
C ARG A 279 35.58 2.32 32.34
N GLU A 280 35.11 1.15 32.79
CA GLU A 280 35.90 0.26 33.64
C GLU A 280 37.14 -0.29 32.92
N GLU A 281 37.01 -0.72 31.66
CA GLU A 281 38.16 -1.18 30.86
C GLU A 281 39.18 -0.07 30.63
N LYS A 282 38.71 1.15 30.36
CA LYS A 282 39.59 2.33 30.21
C LYS A 282 40.34 2.64 31.51
N ASN A 283 39.67 2.57 32.66
CA ASN A 283 40.30 2.82 33.96
C ASN A 283 41.35 1.76 34.30
N LYS A 284 41.06 0.47 34.06
CA LYS A 284 42.03 -0.63 34.23
C LYS A 284 43.27 -0.44 33.33
N SER A 285 43.07 0.02 32.10
CA SER A 285 44.17 0.30 31.16
C SER A 285 45.06 1.46 31.62
N ILE A 286 44.49 2.47 32.29
CA ILE A 286 45.24 3.61 32.84
C ILE A 286 46.05 3.18 34.07
N GLU A 287 45.49 2.36 34.95
CA GLU A 287 46.20 1.85 36.13
C GLU A 287 47.41 0.97 35.76
N ILE A 288 47.28 0.12 34.73
CA ILE A 288 48.39 -0.73 34.25
C ILE A 288 49.54 0.12 33.70
N ASN A 289 49.24 1.21 32.99
CA ASN A 289 50.26 2.11 32.44
C ASN A 289 50.95 2.96 33.51
N ASN A 290 50.25 3.30 34.59
CA ASN A 290 50.83 4.06 35.70
C ASN A 290 51.72 3.19 36.61
N ASN A 291 51.46 1.88 36.70
CA ASN A 291 52.28 0.93 37.46
C ASN A 291 53.50 0.38 36.67
N SER A 292 53.67 0.76 35.39
CA SER A 292 54.80 0.32 34.54
C SER A 292 55.86 1.41 34.30
N LYS A 293 55.82 2.52 35.05
CA LYS A 293 56.83 3.59 35.08
C LYS A 293 57.47 3.67 36.45
#